data_AF-A0A4P6Q643-F1
#
_entry.id   AF-A0A4P6Q643-F1
#
_cell.length_a   1.000
_cell.length_b   1.000
_cell.length_c   1.000
_cell.angle_alpha   90.00
_cell.angle_beta   90.00
_cell.angle_gamma   90.00
#
_symmetry.space_group_name_H-M   'P 1'
#
loop_
_entity.id
_entity.type
_entity.pdbx_description
1 polymer ?
#
loop_
_entity_poly.entity_id
_entity_poly.type
_entity_poly.pdbx_seq_one_letter_code
_entity_poly.pdbx_strand_id
1 'polypeptide(L)'
;MKKNRPLVRQPERLWARVFKLLPDWDRISFADSEDGWSAYLVIDPDGEITHLLCAALYQQGAEGLPLSRLVRDASSILAGLEGAHEPVEQDEVAADESMSLAVRRMAGVLVALGAAERFRGSENDDCLRASPAGIRGLYDFYTAQGFTAYGCAELAAEPAELVVALVSSGLAGDEAVMSWIAARSQGQAAAELADLADRTDDSEHRAIALHMAVQETGETGLHTLYERADSSGAGGVRSWLATNGYLSVEKLDADDWLVGLLDNLESLIGLHDPQQPVPPELTGAESGLADTLAELPGLVHDKCASTRVRAGRIAEEFALAEIDPEITAAAERALVGLRE
;
A
#
# COMPACT_ATOMS: atom_id res chain seq x y z
N MET A 1 19.54 5.56 47.35
CA MET A 1 18.27 5.46 46.60
C MET A 1 18.50 5.98 45.19
N LYS A 2 18.09 5.26 44.13
CA LYS A 2 18.05 5.84 42.77
C LYS A 2 16.83 6.77 42.69
N LYS A 3 16.99 8.02 42.22
CA LYS A 3 15.85 8.91 41.99
C LYS A 3 15.09 8.42 40.75
N ASN A 4 13.86 7.92 40.92
CA ASN A 4 12.98 7.67 39.79
C ASN A 4 12.71 9.00 39.08
N ARG A 5 13.02 9.06 37.78
CA ARG A 5 12.54 10.14 36.91
C ARG A 5 11.05 9.88 36.61
N PRO A 6 10.21 10.92 36.42
CA PRO A 6 8.82 10.71 36.00
C PRO A 6 8.78 9.98 34.64
N LEU A 7 7.81 9.07 34.48
CA LEU A 7 7.69 8.19 33.29
C LEU A 7 7.54 8.97 31.97
N VAL A 8 6.95 10.16 32.03
CA VAL A 8 6.86 11.13 30.90
C VAL A 8 8.24 11.52 30.33
N ARG A 9 9.34 11.29 31.07
CA ARG A 9 10.73 11.50 30.61
C ARG A 9 11.49 10.19 30.34
N GLN A 10 10.76 9.10 30.15
CA GLN A 10 11.22 7.75 29.83
C GLN A 10 10.19 7.06 28.91
N PRO A 11 9.93 7.59 27.69
CA PRO A 11 8.87 7.10 26.80
C PRO A 11 9.01 5.59 26.52
N GLU A 12 10.23 5.08 26.37
CA GLU A 12 10.53 3.66 26.18
C GLU A 12 9.99 2.76 27.31
N ARG A 13 9.85 3.31 28.53
CA ARG A 13 9.27 2.63 29.71
C ARG A 13 7.79 2.91 29.92
N LEU A 14 7.25 3.93 29.26
CA LEU A 14 5.82 4.14 29.14
C LEU A 14 5.25 3.11 28.16
N TRP A 15 5.89 2.98 26.98
CA TRP A 15 5.49 2.03 25.93
C TRP A 15 5.61 0.57 26.36
N ALA A 16 6.73 0.16 26.96
CA ALA A 16 6.88 -1.18 27.54
C ALA A 16 5.91 -1.48 28.72
N ARG A 17 5.11 -0.50 29.16
CA ARG A 17 3.96 -0.70 30.06
C ARG A 17 2.64 -0.73 29.31
N VAL A 18 2.39 0.19 28.37
CA VAL A 18 1.16 0.22 27.57
C VAL A 18 1.01 -1.06 26.75
N PHE A 19 2.03 -1.47 25.99
CA PHE A 19 2.01 -2.71 25.21
C PHE A 19 2.03 -3.98 26.06
N LYS A 20 2.38 -3.89 27.35
CA LYS A 20 2.23 -4.99 28.31
C LYS A 20 0.81 -5.07 28.91
N LEU A 21 0.00 -4.02 28.81
CA LEU A 21 -1.39 -3.99 29.27
C LEU A 21 -2.38 -4.29 28.13
N LEU A 22 -1.99 -4.11 26.87
CA LEU A 22 -2.82 -4.41 25.70
C LEU A 22 -3.35 -5.88 25.63
N PRO A 23 -2.62 -6.91 26.09
CA PRO A 23 -3.15 -8.28 26.18
C PRO A 23 -4.16 -8.56 27.32
N ASP A 24 -4.43 -7.59 28.20
CA ASP A 24 -5.45 -7.61 29.27
C ASP A 24 -6.36 -6.36 29.18
N TRP A 25 -6.48 -5.75 27.99
CA TRP A 25 -7.17 -4.45 27.81
C TRP A 25 -8.69 -4.55 28.05
N ASP A 26 -9.26 -5.72 27.77
CA ASP A 26 -10.64 -6.16 28.03
C ASP A 26 -11.05 -6.11 29.53
N ARG A 27 -10.09 -5.85 30.44
CA ARG A 27 -10.28 -5.94 31.89
C ARG A 27 -10.15 -4.61 32.62
N ILE A 28 -9.91 -3.51 31.90
CA ILE A 28 -9.63 -2.22 32.52
C ILE A 28 -10.95 -1.42 32.65
N SER A 29 -11.49 -1.38 33.87
CA SER A 29 -12.69 -0.62 34.22
C SER A 29 -12.36 0.53 35.19
N PHE A 30 -13.13 1.62 35.12
CA PHE A 30 -12.91 2.84 35.90
C PHE A 30 -14.19 3.22 36.68
N ALA A 31 -14.29 4.48 37.12
CA ALA A 31 -15.52 5.08 37.61
C ALA A 31 -15.57 6.55 37.18
N ASP A 32 -16.76 7.11 37.00
CA ASP A 32 -16.94 8.52 36.64
C ASP A 32 -16.42 9.48 37.71
N SER A 33 -15.93 10.64 37.28
CA SER A 33 -15.60 11.76 38.16
C SER A 33 -16.05 13.07 37.52
N GLU A 34 -16.88 13.85 38.22
CA GLU A 34 -17.50 15.08 37.71
C GLU A 34 -16.49 16.23 37.46
N ASP A 35 -15.29 16.15 38.05
CA ASP A 35 -14.21 17.14 37.92
C ASP A 35 -13.44 16.99 36.59
N GLY A 36 -14.03 17.53 35.51
CA GLY A 36 -13.67 17.30 34.10
C GLY A 36 -12.30 17.78 33.57
N TRP A 37 -11.20 17.69 34.33
CA TRP A 37 -9.82 17.88 33.85
C TRP A 37 -8.82 16.79 34.26
N SER A 38 -9.26 15.70 34.91
CA SER A 38 -8.42 14.53 35.23
C SER A 38 -9.03 13.21 34.76
N ALA A 39 -9.09 13.02 33.44
CA ALA A 39 -9.56 11.77 32.85
C ALA A 39 -8.59 10.61 33.13
N TYR A 40 -9.06 9.61 33.89
CA TYR A 40 -8.49 8.27 33.92
C TYR A 40 -9.37 7.33 33.10
N LEU A 41 -8.76 6.33 32.47
CA LEU A 41 -9.41 5.39 31.52
C LEU A 41 -10.17 3.95 32.04
N VAL A 42 -11.24 4.34 31.18
CA VAL A 42 -12.22 3.72 30.22
C VAL A 42 -11.79 3.97 28.77
N ILE A 43 -11.55 2.89 28.02
CA ILE A 43 -12.08 2.69 26.66
C ILE A 43 -12.33 1.19 26.49
N ASP A 44 -13.60 0.83 26.30
CA ASP A 44 -14.07 -0.28 25.48
C ASP A 44 -15.08 0.40 24.53
N PRO A 45 -14.92 0.28 23.20
CA PRO A 45 -14.98 -0.99 22.49
C PRO A 45 -13.66 -1.42 21.84
N ASP A 46 -13.41 -2.72 21.95
CA ASP A 46 -12.69 -3.59 21.04
C ASP A 46 -11.23 -3.27 20.71
N GLY A 47 -10.37 -4.27 20.94
CA GLY A 47 -8.96 -4.23 20.54
C GLY A 47 -8.79 -3.96 19.05
N GLU A 48 -9.78 -4.31 18.22
CA GLU A 48 -9.80 -4.10 16.78
C GLU A 48 -9.67 -2.62 16.39
N ILE A 49 -10.44 -1.70 16.98
CA ILE A 49 -10.31 -0.25 16.71
C ILE A 49 -8.91 0.25 17.09
N THR A 50 -8.32 -0.31 18.15
CA THR A 50 -6.94 -0.01 18.56
C THR A 50 -5.93 -0.53 17.53
N HIS A 51 -6.09 -1.78 17.07
CA HIS A 51 -5.26 -2.40 16.03
C HIS A 51 -5.37 -1.67 14.69
N LEU A 52 -6.55 -1.17 14.32
CA LEU A 52 -6.78 -0.39 13.09
C LEU A 52 -6.12 0.98 13.16
N LEU A 53 -6.29 1.74 14.26
CA LEU A 53 -5.53 2.99 14.46
C LEU A 53 -4.02 2.74 14.48
N CYS A 54 -3.57 1.66 15.09
CA CYS A 54 -2.16 1.28 15.13
C CYS A 54 -1.61 0.93 13.74
N ALA A 55 -2.37 0.20 12.91
CA ALA A 55 -1.97 -0.18 11.56
C ALA A 55 -1.90 1.03 10.64
N ALA A 56 -2.96 1.83 10.62
CA ALA A 56 -3.06 3.01 9.77
C ALA A 56 -2.00 4.08 10.13
N LEU A 57 -1.70 4.27 11.42
CA LEU A 57 -0.59 5.13 11.88
C LEU A 57 0.80 4.53 11.63
N TYR A 58 0.93 3.21 11.51
CA TYR A 58 2.20 2.58 11.14
C TYR A 58 2.48 2.76 9.65
N GLN A 59 1.49 2.46 8.79
CA GLN A 59 1.55 2.60 7.34
C GLN A 59 1.83 4.05 6.90
N GLN A 60 1.10 5.02 7.47
CA GLN A 60 1.15 6.43 7.05
C GLN A 60 2.20 7.26 7.82
N GLY A 61 2.92 6.61 8.75
CA GLY A 61 4.09 7.14 9.47
C GLY A 61 3.98 8.62 9.89
N ALA A 62 4.82 9.45 9.24
CA ALA A 62 4.99 10.87 9.56
C ALA A 62 4.04 11.81 8.79
N GLU A 63 3.42 11.36 7.70
CA GLU A 63 2.57 12.21 6.83
C GLU A 63 1.27 12.59 7.54
N GLY A 64 0.59 11.56 8.08
CA GLY A 64 -0.55 11.71 8.97
C GLY A 64 -1.92 11.68 8.30
N LEU A 65 -2.86 11.07 9.01
CA LEU A 65 -4.21 10.77 8.54
C LEU A 65 -5.24 11.78 9.04
N PRO A 66 -6.19 12.25 8.20
CA PRO A 66 -7.42 12.86 8.68
C PRO A 66 -8.19 11.91 9.62
N LEU A 67 -8.68 12.42 10.76
CA LEU A 67 -9.51 11.64 11.66
C LEU A 67 -10.85 11.23 11.00
N SER A 68 -11.34 12.03 10.05
CA SER A 68 -12.49 11.73 9.18
C SER A 68 -12.27 10.42 8.40
N ARG A 69 -11.11 10.28 7.76
CA ARG A 69 -10.68 9.05 7.07
C ARG A 69 -10.59 7.86 8.03
N LEU A 70 -9.91 8.03 9.18
CA LEU A 70 -9.78 6.97 10.19
C LEU A 70 -11.13 6.45 10.73
N VAL A 71 -12.16 7.29 10.79
CA VAL A 71 -13.53 6.87 11.17
C VAL A 71 -14.16 6.03 10.07
N ARG A 72 -14.20 6.53 8.83
CA ARG A 72 -14.78 5.83 7.68
C ARG A 72 -14.10 4.47 7.44
N ASP A 73 -12.77 4.47 7.45
CA ASP A 73 -11.96 3.28 7.17
C ASP A 73 -12.16 2.23 8.28
N ALA A 74 -12.42 2.63 9.54
CA ALA A 74 -12.80 1.74 10.63
C ALA A 74 -14.26 1.23 10.55
N SER A 75 -15.24 2.11 10.25
CA SER A 75 -16.64 1.71 10.03
C SER A 75 -16.76 0.66 8.92
N SER A 76 -16.02 0.84 7.82
CA SER A 76 -16.01 -0.09 6.68
C SER A 76 -15.50 -1.49 7.06
N ILE A 77 -14.37 -1.56 7.79
CA ILE A 77 -13.78 -2.85 8.18
C ILE A 77 -14.69 -3.61 9.16
N LEU A 78 -15.30 -2.93 10.13
CA LEU A 78 -16.22 -3.56 11.08
C LEU A 78 -17.49 -4.07 10.39
N ALA A 79 -18.07 -3.31 9.46
CA ALA A 79 -19.20 -3.77 8.65
C ALA A 79 -18.86 -5.01 7.80
N GLY A 80 -17.60 -5.12 7.34
CA GLY A 80 -17.09 -6.33 6.68
C GLY A 80 -16.94 -7.54 7.61
N LEU A 81 -16.55 -7.32 8.87
CA LEU A 81 -16.38 -8.38 9.88
C LEU A 81 -17.72 -8.89 10.44
N GLU A 82 -18.72 -8.02 10.59
CA GLU A 82 -20.07 -8.39 11.06
C GLU A 82 -20.90 -9.16 10.01
N GLY A 83 -20.42 -9.26 8.77
CA GLY A 83 -20.88 -10.28 7.83
C GLY A 83 -22.20 -10.00 7.11
N ALA A 84 -22.39 -8.76 6.62
CA ALA A 84 -23.45 -8.39 5.68
C ALA A 84 -24.88 -8.74 6.12
N HIS A 85 -25.20 -8.56 7.40
CA HIS A 85 -26.59 -8.52 7.87
C HIS A 85 -27.35 -7.31 7.26
N GLU A 86 -28.65 -7.47 7.00
CA GLU A 86 -29.46 -6.47 6.28
C GLU A 86 -29.39 -5.09 6.97
N PRO A 87 -29.12 -3.99 6.23
CA PRO A 87 -28.90 -2.69 6.82
C PRO A 87 -30.18 -2.15 7.49
N VAL A 88 -30.09 -1.92 8.80
CA VAL A 88 -31.15 -1.26 9.56
C VAL A 88 -30.97 0.25 9.38
N GLU A 89 -31.63 0.81 8.35
CA GLU A 89 -31.58 2.23 7.90
C GLU A 89 -31.81 3.31 8.99
N GLN A 90 -32.03 2.93 10.26
CA GLN A 90 -32.33 3.83 11.37
C GLN A 90 -31.22 3.95 12.43
N ASP A 91 -30.15 3.13 12.36
CA ASP A 91 -29.03 3.18 13.33
C ASP A 91 -27.68 3.65 12.73
N GLU A 92 -27.55 3.78 11.40
CA GLU A 92 -26.27 4.16 10.74
C GLU A 92 -25.67 5.46 11.30
N VAL A 93 -26.50 6.48 11.52
CA VAL A 93 -26.06 7.78 12.08
C VAL A 93 -25.54 7.64 13.51
N ALA A 94 -26.14 6.74 14.31
CA ALA A 94 -25.70 6.49 15.69
C ALA A 94 -24.41 5.66 15.72
N ALA A 95 -24.24 4.71 14.79
CA ALA A 95 -23.00 3.95 14.60
C ALA A 95 -21.83 4.87 14.22
N ASP A 96 -22.01 5.77 13.25
CA ASP A 96 -20.96 6.71 12.82
C ASP A 96 -20.61 7.75 13.90
N GLU A 97 -21.60 8.26 14.67
CA GLU A 97 -21.30 9.12 15.83
C GLU A 97 -20.51 8.35 16.91
N SER A 98 -20.84 7.08 17.14
CA SER A 98 -20.12 6.20 18.07
C SER A 98 -18.68 5.93 17.61
N MET A 99 -18.49 5.59 16.33
CA MET A 99 -17.16 5.35 15.75
C MET A 99 -16.31 6.63 15.74
N SER A 100 -16.90 7.77 15.38
CA SER A 100 -16.29 9.09 15.48
C SER A 100 -15.83 9.39 16.90
N LEU A 101 -16.64 9.06 17.92
CA LEU A 101 -16.25 9.22 19.32
C LEU A 101 -15.14 8.25 19.74
N ALA A 102 -15.18 6.99 19.32
CA ALA A 102 -14.17 5.96 19.63
C ALA A 102 -12.79 6.33 19.04
N VAL A 103 -12.74 6.63 17.74
CA VAL A 103 -11.51 7.08 17.04
C VAL A 103 -10.98 8.38 17.66
N ARG A 104 -11.84 9.38 17.93
CA ARG A 104 -11.40 10.65 18.55
C ARG A 104 -10.90 10.47 19.98
N ARG A 105 -11.44 9.51 20.75
CA ARG A 105 -10.94 9.10 22.07
C ARG A 105 -9.57 8.44 21.94
N MET A 106 -9.42 7.39 21.14
CA MET A 106 -8.15 6.67 20.96
C MET A 106 -7.03 7.58 20.44
N ALA A 107 -7.34 8.42 19.44
CA ALA A 107 -6.43 9.47 18.98
C ALA A 107 -6.02 10.47 20.08
N GLY A 108 -6.89 10.71 21.07
CA GLY A 108 -6.57 11.51 22.26
C GLY A 108 -5.61 10.78 23.21
N VAL A 109 -5.79 9.48 23.40
CA VAL A 109 -4.90 8.63 24.21
C VAL A 109 -3.51 8.55 23.59
N LEU A 110 -3.40 8.29 22.29
CA LEU A 110 -2.12 8.21 21.58
C LEU A 110 -1.35 9.53 21.64
N VAL A 111 -2.03 10.68 21.57
CA VAL A 111 -1.42 12.01 21.79
C VAL A 111 -0.99 12.20 23.24
N ALA A 112 -1.83 11.85 24.22
CA ALA A 112 -1.51 12.00 25.64
C ALA A 112 -0.33 11.12 26.10
N LEU A 113 -0.12 9.98 25.43
CA LEU A 113 1.05 9.11 25.62
C LEU A 113 2.28 9.53 24.79
N GLY A 114 2.12 10.42 23.81
CA GLY A 114 3.17 10.87 22.90
C GLY A 114 3.50 9.91 21.75
N ALA A 115 2.61 8.97 21.42
CA ALA A 115 2.73 8.14 20.21
C ALA A 115 2.28 8.86 18.95
N ALA A 116 1.43 9.88 19.08
CA ALA A 116 0.90 10.62 17.95
C ALA A 116 0.94 12.12 18.19
N GLU A 117 0.94 12.88 17.10
CA GLU A 117 0.75 14.32 17.10
C GLU A 117 -0.54 14.67 16.34
N ARG A 118 -1.35 15.56 16.91
CA ARG A 118 -2.45 16.19 16.17
C ARG A 118 -1.97 17.44 15.47
N PHE A 119 -2.39 17.61 14.23
CA PHE A 119 -2.16 18.80 13.41
C PHE A 119 -3.41 19.11 12.58
N ARG A 120 -3.37 20.19 11.80
CA ARG A 120 -4.44 20.53 10.85
C ARG A 120 -3.96 20.25 9.44
N GLY A 121 -4.74 19.48 8.68
CA GLY A 121 -4.47 19.19 7.28
C GLY A 121 -4.67 20.41 6.37
N SER A 122 -4.35 20.25 5.09
CA SER A 122 -4.54 21.27 4.03
C SER A 122 -5.97 21.82 3.98
N GLU A 123 -6.97 20.97 4.21
CA GLU A 123 -8.39 21.31 4.18
C GLU A 123 -8.93 21.86 5.52
N ASN A 124 -8.04 22.05 6.50
CA ASN A 124 -8.32 22.34 7.92
C ASN A 124 -8.88 21.16 8.73
N ASP A 125 -8.86 19.94 8.21
CA ASP A 125 -9.27 18.73 8.94
C ASP A 125 -8.37 18.44 10.16
N ASP A 126 -8.93 17.84 11.22
CA ASP A 126 -8.13 17.31 12.33
C ASP A 126 -7.37 16.07 11.85
N CYS A 127 -6.04 16.18 11.75
CA CYS A 127 -5.17 15.08 11.33
C CYS A 127 -4.34 14.53 12.50
N LEU A 128 -3.90 13.28 12.37
CA LEU A 128 -3.14 12.51 13.34
C LEU A 128 -1.97 11.80 12.64
N ARG A 129 -0.73 12.11 13.02
CA ARG A 129 0.47 11.38 12.56
C ARG A 129 1.13 10.64 13.70
N ALA A 130 1.87 9.58 13.41
CA ALA A 130 2.69 8.93 14.41
C ALA A 130 3.90 9.83 14.76
N SER A 131 4.28 9.87 16.03
CA SER A 131 5.57 10.42 16.45
C SER A 131 6.66 9.36 16.24
N PRO A 132 7.95 9.71 16.16
CA PRO A 132 9.03 8.72 16.09
C PRO A 132 9.03 7.71 17.26
N ALA A 133 8.53 8.12 18.44
CA ALA A 133 8.36 7.22 19.58
C ALA A 133 7.11 6.31 19.44
N GLY A 134 6.07 6.80 18.75
CA GLY A 134 4.91 6.00 18.36
C GLY A 134 5.26 4.96 17.31
N ILE A 135 5.92 5.33 16.21
CA ILE A 135 6.37 4.40 15.16
C ILE A 135 7.20 3.27 15.77
N ARG A 136 8.16 3.59 16.67
CA ARG A 136 8.94 2.53 17.35
C ARG A 136 8.09 1.67 18.29
N GLY A 137 7.11 2.26 18.98
CA GLY A 137 6.18 1.51 19.82
C GLY A 137 5.30 0.54 19.02
N LEU A 138 4.78 1.00 17.87
CA LEU A 138 4.00 0.21 16.92
C LEU A 138 4.84 -0.94 16.34
N TYR A 139 6.08 -0.65 15.91
CA TYR A 139 7.07 -1.66 15.51
C TYR A 139 7.23 -2.73 16.61
N ASP A 140 7.58 -2.31 17.84
CA ASP A 140 7.86 -3.23 18.95
C ASP A 140 6.62 -4.07 19.33
N PHE A 141 5.41 -3.53 19.12
CA PHE A 141 4.13 -4.22 19.31
C PHE A 141 3.86 -5.27 18.23
N TYR A 142 3.94 -4.91 16.94
CA TYR A 142 3.73 -5.85 15.83
C TYR A 142 4.76 -6.99 15.86
N THR A 143 6.05 -6.69 16.11
CA THR A 143 7.09 -7.70 16.32
C THR A 143 6.77 -8.63 17.51
N ALA A 144 6.23 -8.10 18.62
CA ALA A 144 5.86 -8.91 19.78
C ALA A 144 4.64 -9.83 19.53
N GLN A 145 3.77 -9.47 18.58
CA GLN A 145 2.64 -10.29 18.12
C GLN A 145 3.05 -11.28 17.00
N GLY A 146 4.30 -11.27 16.55
CA GLY A 146 4.82 -12.17 15.52
C GLY A 146 4.65 -11.66 14.08
N PHE A 147 4.18 -10.43 13.87
CA PHE A 147 4.22 -9.77 12.57
C PHE A 147 5.61 -9.18 12.34
N THR A 148 6.19 -9.38 11.15
CA THR A 148 7.47 -8.76 10.80
C THR A 148 7.27 -7.30 10.40
N ALA A 149 7.11 -6.43 11.40
CA ALA A 149 7.37 -5.02 11.24
C ALA A 149 8.86 -4.83 10.92
N TYR A 150 9.17 -3.93 9.98
CA TYR A 150 10.52 -3.50 9.66
C TYR A 150 10.60 -1.97 9.84
N GLY A 151 11.57 -1.48 10.61
CA GLY A 151 11.91 -0.06 10.65
C GLY A 151 12.92 0.29 9.56
N CYS A 152 13.19 1.57 9.36
CA CYS A 152 14.10 2.04 8.31
C CYS A 152 15.52 1.48 8.40
N ALA A 153 16.00 1.14 9.61
CA ALA A 153 17.32 0.56 9.84
C ALA A 153 17.34 -0.97 9.64
N GLU A 154 16.21 -1.64 9.85
CA GLU A 154 16.00 -3.04 9.50
C GLU A 154 15.86 -3.18 7.97
N LEU A 155 14.97 -2.40 7.33
CA LEU A 155 14.81 -2.36 5.86
C LEU A 155 16.09 -2.02 5.12
N ALA A 156 16.96 -1.17 5.67
CA ALA A 156 18.25 -0.84 5.09
C ALA A 156 19.10 -2.06 4.70
N ALA A 157 18.97 -3.18 5.44
CA ALA A 157 19.72 -4.42 5.20
C ALA A 157 19.01 -5.42 4.25
N GLU A 158 17.75 -5.19 3.90
CA GLU A 158 16.90 -6.12 3.14
C GLU A 158 17.14 -6.03 1.62
N PRO A 159 16.78 -7.08 0.84
CA PRO A 159 16.89 -7.06 -0.63
C PRO A 159 15.83 -6.18 -1.29
N ALA A 160 16.06 -5.81 -2.55
CA ALA A 160 15.14 -4.97 -3.33
C ALA A 160 13.71 -5.55 -3.39
N GLU A 161 13.58 -6.88 -3.51
CA GLU A 161 12.30 -7.60 -3.52
C GLU A 161 11.37 -7.17 -2.38
N LEU A 162 11.90 -7.15 -1.15
CA LEU A 162 11.11 -6.92 0.04
C LEU A 162 10.75 -5.44 0.18
N VAL A 163 11.65 -4.52 -0.18
CA VAL A 163 11.32 -3.09 -0.17
C VAL A 163 10.27 -2.76 -1.23
N VAL A 164 10.41 -3.27 -2.45
CA VAL A 164 9.42 -3.04 -3.51
C VAL A 164 8.06 -3.66 -3.17
N ALA A 165 8.03 -4.87 -2.58
CA ALA A 165 6.78 -5.50 -2.11
C ALA A 165 6.13 -4.79 -0.90
N LEU A 166 6.91 -4.06 -0.10
CA LEU A 166 6.39 -3.20 0.97
C LEU A 166 5.95 -1.83 0.44
N VAL A 167 6.50 -1.34 -0.68
CA VAL A 167 6.05 -0.11 -1.34
C VAL A 167 4.70 -0.33 -2.05
N SER A 168 4.54 -1.41 -2.82
CA SER A 168 3.26 -1.77 -3.48
C SER A 168 2.12 -1.93 -2.46
N SER A 169 2.38 -2.68 -1.38
CA SER A 169 1.41 -2.87 -0.29
C SER A 169 1.20 -1.65 0.63
N GLY A 170 1.83 -0.50 0.36
CA GLY A 170 1.69 0.73 1.17
C GLY A 170 2.21 0.60 2.61
N LEU A 171 3.12 -0.36 2.85
CA LEU A 171 3.74 -0.67 4.14
C LEU A 171 5.12 0.00 4.33
N ALA A 172 5.71 0.56 3.28
CA ALA A 172 6.95 1.35 3.32
C ALA A 172 6.79 2.65 2.52
N GLY A 173 6.81 3.80 3.21
CA GLY A 173 6.86 5.13 2.60
C GLY A 173 8.28 5.66 2.38
N ASP A 174 8.39 6.86 1.82
CA ASP A 174 9.64 7.49 1.32
C ASP A 174 10.84 7.41 2.27
N GLU A 175 10.66 7.65 3.59
CA GLU A 175 11.78 7.60 4.55
C GLU A 175 12.42 6.21 4.64
N ALA A 176 11.64 5.14 4.45
CA ALA A 176 12.13 3.77 4.42
C ALA A 176 12.87 3.46 3.11
N VAL A 177 12.32 3.88 1.96
CA VAL A 177 12.97 3.76 0.65
C VAL A 177 14.30 4.51 0.63
N MET A 178 14.31 5.77 1.07
CA MET A 178 15.53 6.58 1.14
C MET A 178 16.56 5.99 2.11
N SER A 179 16.14 5.30 3.17
CA SER A 179 17.05 4.57 4.06
C SER A 179 17.64 3.31 3.41
N TRP A 180 16.88 2.57 2.60
CA TRP A 180 17.37 1.44 1.81
C TRP A 180 18.42 1.86 0.77
N ILE A 181 18.22 3.01 0.14
CA ILE A 181 19.14 3.59 -0.86
C ILE A 181 20.37 4.18 -0.17
N ALA A 182 20.22 4.89 0.95
CA ALA A 182 21.33 5.47 1.71
C ALA A 182 22.24 4.41 2.36
N ALA A 183 21.76 3.18 2.54
CA ALA A 183 22.56 2.02 2.95
C ALA A 183 23.44 1.44 1.82
N ARG A 184 23.24 1.89 0.58
CA ARG A 184 23.90 1.44 -0.65
C ARG A 184 24.69 2.58 -1.29
N SER A 185 25.41 2.27 -2.36
CA SER A 185 25.77 3.30 -3.34
C SER A 185 24.64 3.44 -4.36
N GLN A 186 24.46 4.63 -4.96
CA GLN A 186 23.43 4.86 -5.98
C GLN A 186 23.50 3.84 -7.13
N GLY A 187 24.71 3.51 -7.61
CA GLY A 187 24.89 2.49 -8.65
C GLY A 187 24.56 1.06 -8.20
N GLN A 188 24.74 0.74 -6.91
CA GLN A 188 24.30 -0.54 -6.35
C GLN A 188 22.78 -0.60 -6.22
N ALA A 189 22.14 0.46 -5.72
CA ALA A 189 20.68 0.54 -5.62
C ALA A 189 20.02 0.46 -7.01
N ALA A 190 20.54 1.20 -7.99
CA ALA A 190 20.12 1.13 -9.39
C ALA A 190 20.28 -0.29 -9.98
N ALA A 191 21.40 -0.96 -9.72
CA ALA A 191 21.64 -2.32 -10.19
C ALA A 191 20.68 -3.33 -9.53
N GLU A 192 20.51 -3.30 -8.21
CA GLU A 192 19.59 -4.19 -7.48
C GLU A 192 18.12 -4.02 -7.92
N LEU A 193 17.69 -2.78 -8.21
CA LEU A 193 16.34 -2.49 -8.72
C LEU A 193 16.18 -2.90 -10.19
N ALA A 194 17.19 -2.72 -11.03
CA ALA A 194 17.16 -3.22 -12.42
C ALA A 194 17.17 -4.76 -12.48
N ASP A 195 18.01 -5.41 -11.66
CA ASP A 195 18.03 -6.86 -11.50
C ASP A 195 16.71 -7.42 -10.97
N LEU A 196 15.93 -6.63 -10.20
CA LEU A 196 14.56 -6.98 -9.82
C LEU A 196 13.59 -6.83 -11.01
N ALA A 197 13.62 -5.70 -11.71
CA ALA A 197 12.75 -5.43 -12.85
C ALA A 197 12.92 -6.43 -14.01
N ASP A 198 14.13 -6.94 -14.22
CA ASP A 198 14.43 -7.96 -15.25
C ASP A 198 13.85 -9.35 -14.92
N ARG A 199 13.61 -9.67 -13.63
CA ARG A 199 13.25 -11.03 -13.17
C ARG A 199 11.87 -11.17 -12.50
N THR A 200 11.17 -10.07 -12.27
CA THR A 200 9.80 -10.10 -11.73
C THR A 200 8.79 -10.46 -12.83
N ASP A 201 7.88 -11.39 -12.55
CA ASP A 201 6.70 -11.65 -13.40
C ASP A 201 5.53 -10.72 -13.06
N ASP A 202 5.66 -9.94 -11.98
CA ASP A 202 4.69 -8.96 -11.48
C ASP A 202 4.99 -7.56 -12.06
N SER A 203 3.98 -6.96 -12.72
CA SER A 203 4.10 -5.65 -13.38
C SER A 203 4.16 -4.47 -12.43
N GLU A 204 3.46 -4.52 -11.29
CA GLU A 204 3.46 -3.43 -10.32
C GLU A 204 4.84 -3.33 -9.67
N HIS A 205 5.38 -4.47 -9.21
CA HIS A 205 6.75 -4.55 -8.72
C HIS A 205 7.78 -4.15 -9.80
N ARG A 206 7.53 -4.45 -11.09
CA ARG A 206 8.40 -3.96 -12.19
C ARG A 206 8.36 -2.44 -12.31
N ALA A 207 7.17 -1.86 -12.35
CA ALA A 207 6.97 -0.43 -12.52
C ALA A 207 7.54 0.36 -11.34
N ILE A 208 7.31 -0.11 -10.10
CA ILE A 208 7.86 0.48 -8.87
C ILE A 208 9.39 0.40 -8.88
N ALA A 209 9.98 -0.77 -9.17
CA ALA A 209 11.43 -0.93 -9.19
C ALA A 209 12.11 0.00 -10.21
N LEU A 210 11.55 0.14 -11.41
CA LEU A 210 12.06 1.03 -12.45
C LEU A 210 11.86 2.52 -12.11
N HIS A 211 10.73 2.87 -11.49
CA HIS A 211 10.46 4.23 -11.02
C HIS A 211 11.43 4.64 -9.92
N MET A 212 11.60 3.80 -8.88
CA MET A 212 12.57 3.99 -7.80
C MET A 212 14.00 4.10 -8.33
N ALA A 213 14.38 3.30 -9.35
CA ALA A 213 15.70 3.38 -9.95
C ALA A 213 15.95 4.77 -10.56
N VAL A 214 14.98 5.33 -11.31
CA VAL A 214 15.15 6.63 -11.97
C VAL A 214 15.01 7.82 -11.01
N GLN A 215 13.98 7.88 -10.17
CA GLN A 215 13.77 9.05 -9.30
C GLN A 215 14.86 9.14 -8.22
N GLU A 216 15.08 8.06 -7.48
CA GLU A 216 15.86 8.10 -6.24
C GLU A 216 17.37 7.93 -6.46
N THR A 217 17.79 7.42 -7.62
CA THR A 217 19.22 7.34 -8.01
C THR A 217 19.59 8.24 -9.20
N GLY A 218 18.62 8.92 -9.80
CA GLY A 218 18.80 9.97 -10.81
C GLY A 218 19.49 9.50 -12.09
N GLU A 219 20.45 10.29 -12.57
CA GLU A 219 21.24 9.98 -13.77
C GLU A 219 21.93 8.60 -13.70
N THR A 220 22.28 8.13 -12.50
CA THR A 220 22.90 6.81 -12.30
C THR A 220 21.92 5.70 -12.69
N GLY A 221 20.69 5.76 -12.18
CA GLY A 221 19.65 4.78 -12.47
C GLY A 221 19.26 4.79 -13.94
N LEU A 222 19.02 5.98 -14.51
CA LEU A 222 18.69 6.10 -15.93
C LEU A 222 19.82 5.56 -16.83
N HIS A 223 21.09 5.78 -16.48
CA HIS A 223 22.23 5.17 -17.18
C HIS A 223 22.23 3.64 -17.05
N THR A 224 22.03 3.09 -15.85
CA THR A 224 21.91 1.63 -15.64
C THR A 224 20.77 1.01 -16.44
N LEU A 225 19.61 1.68 -16.53
CA LEU A 225 18.49 1.21 -17.33
C LEU A 225 18.79 1.23 -18.84
N TYR A 226 19.55 2.22 -19.35
CA TYR A 226 20.01 2.18 -20.75
C TYR A 226 21.01 1.02 -21.01
N GLU A 227 21.95 0.77 -20.10
CA GLU A 227 22.88 -0.37 -20.23
C GLU A 227 22.14 -1.73 -20.21
N ARG A 228 21.05 -1.82 -19.43
CA ARG A 228 20.16 -2.99 -19.42
C ARG A 228 19.30 -3.09 -20.68
N ALA A 229 18.80 -1.97 -21.19
CA ALA A 229 17.96 -1.91 -22.39
C ALA A 229 18.65 -2.48 -23.65
N ASP A 230 19.98 -2.42 -23.75
CA ASP A 230 20.76 -3.03 -24.84
C ASP A 230 20.91 -4.57 -24.71
N SER A 231 20.39 -5.20 -23.64
CA SER A 231 20.51 -6.64 -23.38
C SER A 231 19.33 -7.49 -23.89
N SER A 232 19.59 -8.78 -24.11
CA SER A 232 18.58 -9.76 -24.51
C SER A 232 17.68 -10.14 -23.33
N GLY A 233 16.39 -9.80 -23.42
CA GLY A 233 15.38 -10.06 -22.37
C GLY A 233 14.84 -8.81 -21.68
N ALA A 234 15.52 -7.66 -21.79
CA ALA A 234 15.16 -6.40 -21.14
C ALA A 234 13.93 -5.68 -21.77
N GLY A 235 12.94 -6.41 -22.28
CA GLY A 235 11.78 -5.85 -22.98
C GLY A 235 10.88 -5.03 -22.06
N GLY A 236 10.72 -5.44 -20.80
CA GLY A 236 10.03 -4.63 -19.78
C GLY A 236 10.75 -3.30 -19.52
N VAL A 237 12.09 -3.31 -19.44
CA VAL A 237 12.90 -2.09 -19.28
C VAL A 237 12.79 -1.19 -20.50
N ARG A 238 12.93 -1.73 -21.72
CA ARG A 238 12.78 -0.97 -22.98
C ARG A 238 11.40 -0.34 -23.10
N SER A 239 10.34 -1.11 -22.87
CA SER A 239 8.97 -0.60 -22.98
C SER A 239 8.65 0.42 -21.90
N TRP A 240 9.09 0.22 -20.65
CA TRP A 240 8.91 1.21 -19.58
C TRP A 240 9.65 2.52 -19.89
N LEU A 241 10.89 2.44 -20.38
CA LEU A 241 11.66 3.63 -20.80
C LEU A 241 10.96 4.37 -21.95
N ALA A 242 10.30 3.67 -22.89
CA ALA A 242 9.55 4.29 -23.97
C ALA A 242 8.25 4.95 -23.49
N THR A 243 7.46 4.26 -22.64
CA THR A 243 6.25 4.80 -22.02
C THR A 243 6.54 6.07 -21.20
N ASN A 244 7.68 6.12 -20.51
CA ASN A 244 8.12 7.29 -19.74
C ASN A 244 8.90 8.33 -20.58
N GLY A 245 8.98 8.18 -21.91
CA GLY A 245 9.59 9.15 -22.83
C GLY A 245 11.12 9.23 -22.83
N TYR A 246 11.81 8.32 -22.14
CA TYR A 246 13.26 8.20 -22.16
C TYR A 246 13.78 7.51 -23.43
N LEU A 247 13.01 6.56 -23.97
CA LEU A 247 13.33 5.85 -25.22
C LEU A 247 12.37 6.26 -26.35
N SER A 248 12.85 6.32 -27.61
CA SER A 248 11.93 6.43 -28.75
C SER A 248 11.15 5.13 -28.89
N VAL A 249 9.82 5.25 -29.00
CA VAL A 249 8.89 4.15 -29.28
C VAL A 249 9.28 3.38 -30.56
N GLU A 250 9.95 4.03 -31.52
CA GLU A 250 10.49 3.42 -32.75
C GLU A 250 11.63 2.40 -32.49
N LYS A 251 12.16 2.34 -31.27
CA LYS A 251 13.20 1.37 -30.86
C LYS A 251 12.63 0.10 -30.22
N LEU A 252 11.33 0.05 -29.94
CA LEU A 252 10.68 -1.15 -29.39
C LEU A 252 10.50 -2.19 -30.50
N ASP A 253 10.91 -3.43 -30.24
CA ASP A 253 10.52 -4.57 -31.09
C ASP A 253 9.12 -5.11 -30.68
N ALA A 254 8.64 -6.12 -31.41
CA ALA A 254 7.31 -6.69 -31.20
C ALA A 254 7.19 -7.55 -29.93
N ASP A 255 8.30 -7.92 -29.28
CA ASP A 255 8.28 -8.55 -27.95
C ASP A 255 8.29 -7.47 -26.86
N ASP A 256 9.08 -6.39 -27.02
CA ASP A 256 9.07 -5.24 -26.09
C ASP A 256 7.67 -4.64 -25.96
N TRP A 257 7.03 -4.33 -27.10
CA TRP A 257 5.67 -3.81 -27.17
C TRP A 257 4.67 -4.71 -26.46
N LEU A 258 4.80 -6.03 -26.61
CA LEU A 258 3.91 -7.01 -26.00
C LEU A 258 4.11 -7.08 -24.48
N VAL A 259 5.35 -6.99 -23.98
CA VAL A 259 5.61 -6.94 -22.54
C VAL A 259 5.00 -5.68 -21.94
N GLY A 260 5.19 -4.52 -22.57
CA GLY A 260 4.56 -3.27 -22.13
C GLY A 260 3.02 -3.30 -22.17
N LEU A 261 2.44 -3.95 -23.18
CA LEU A 261 1.00 -4.15 -23.29
C LEU A 261 0.45 -4.99 -22.13
N LEU A 262 1.11 -6.11 -21.80
CA LEU A 262 0.72 -6.99 -20.69
C LEU A 262 0.92 -6.30 -19.33
N ASP A 263 2.03 -5.58 -19.14
CA ASP A 263 2.29 -4.79 -17.92
C ASP A 263 1.22 -3.67 -17.72
N ASN A 264 0.81 -3.00 -18.80
CA ASN A 264 -0.27 -2.01 -18.76
C ASN A 264 -1.64 -2.65 -18.46
N LEU A 265 -1.95 -3.80 -19.06
CA LEU A 265 -3.22 -4.51 -18.84
C LEU A 265 -3.37 -5.00 -17.39
N GLU A 266 -2.30 -5.55 -16.79
CA GLU A 266 -2.28 -5.91 -15.37
C GLU A 266 -2.40 -4.69 -14.45
N SER A 267 -1.77 -3.57 -14.82
CA SER A 267 -1.92 -2.30 -14.08
C SER A 267 -3.35 -1.75 -14.10
N LEU A 268 -4.08 -1.94 -15.21
CA LEU A 268 -5.50 -1.56 -15.32
C LEU A 268 -6.40 -2.45 -14.45
N ILE A 269 -6.10 -3.74 -14.33
CA ILE A 269 -6.80 -4.66 -13.42
C ILE A 269 -6.56 -4.25 -11.96
N GLY A 270 -5.32 -3.93 -11.58
CA GLY A 270 -4.97 -3.48 -10.22
C GLY A 270 -5.63 -2.15 -9.81
N LEU A 271 -5.99 -1.29 -10.78
CA LEU A 271 -6.77 -0.08 -10.53
C LEU A 271 -8.28 -0.33 -10.38
N HIS A 272 -8.79 -1.49 -10.80
CA HIS A 272 -10.20 -1.87 -10.68
C HIS A 272 -10.48 -2.57 -9.35
N ASP A 273 -10.28 -1.84 -8.26
CA ASP A 273 -10.94 -2.17 -6.99
C ASP A 273 -12.45 -2.00 -7.18
N PRO A 274 -13.28 -3.06 -7.06
CA PRO A 274 -14.71 -2.98 -7.31
C PRO A 274 -15.48 -2.11 -6.30
N GLN A 275 -14.83 -1.61 -5.24
CA GLN A 275 -15.40 -0.60 -4.33
C GLN A 275 -14.97 0.84 -4.66
N GLN A 276 -14.05 1.05 -5.60
CA GLN A 276 -13.64 2.38 -6.06
C GLN A 276 -14.27 2.69 -7.43
N PRO A 277 -14.73 3.94 -7.66
CA PRO A 277 -15.26 4.33 -8.96
C PRO A 277 -14.12 4.39 -9.99
N VAL A 278 -14.31 3.70 -11.12
CA VAL A 278 -13.36 3.69 -12.25
C VAL A 278 -12.91 5.13 -12.60
N PRO A 279 -11.60 5.43 -12.61
CA PRO A 279 -11.11 6.77 -12.88
C PRO A 279 -11.57 7.29 -14.26
N PRO A 280 -11.98 8.57 -14.38
CA PRO A 280 -12.52 9.12 -15.62
C PRO A 280 -11.49 9.11 -16.76
N GLU A 281 -10.19 9.06 -16.46
CA GLU A 281 -9.11 8.84 -17.43
C GLU A 281 -9.27 7.51 -18.20
N LEU A 282 -9.81 6.47 -17.56
CA LEU A 282 -10.02 5.16 -18.20
C LEU A 282 -11.24 5.15 -19.14
N THR A 283 -12.24 6.01 -18.90
CA THR A 283 -13.43 6.12 -19.77
C THR A 283 -13.14 6.63 -21.18
N GLY A 284 -11.94 7.18 -21.41
CA GLY A 284 -11.42 7.47 -22.76
C GLY A 284 -10.66 6.30 -23.40
N ALA A 285 -10.13 5.38 -22.59
CA ALA A 285 -9.32 4.24 -23.00
C ALA A 285 -10.14 2.97 -23.28
N GLU A 286 -11.30 2.81 -22.63
CA GLU A 286 -12.25 1.69 -22.80
C GLU A 286 -12.46 1.29 -24.27
N SER A 287 -12.65 2.28 -25.15
CA SER A 287 -12.89 2.06 -26.59
C SER A 287 -11.73 1.37 -27.35
N GLY A 288 -10.51 1.37 -26.81
CA GLY A 288 -9.37 0.60 -27.36
C GLY A 288 -9.08 -0.68 -26.58
N LEU A 289 -9.60 -0.82 -25.35
CA LEU A 289 -9.33 -1.95 -24.47
C LEU A 289 -10.06 -3.22 -24.92
N ALA A 290 -11.31 -3.11 -25.38
CA ALA A 290 -12.06 -4.23 -25.93
C ALA A 290 -11.41 -4.79 -27.22
N ASP A 291 -10.94 -3.91 -28.12
CA ASP A 291 -10.20 -4.33 -29.33
C ASP A 291 -8.85 -4.98 -28.95
N THR A 292 -8.10 -4.37 -28.01
CA THR A 292 -6.83 -4.90 -27.50
C THR A 292 -6.98 -6.32 -26.94
N LEU A 293 -8.02 -6.56 -26.13
CA LEU A 293 -8.30 -7.89 -25.58
C LEU A 293 -8.72 -8.88 -26.68
N ALA A 294 -9.50 -8.43 -27.67
CA ALA A 294 -9.90 -9.28 -28.79
C ALA A 294 -8.71 -9.69 -29.70
N GLU A 295 -7.71 -8.84 -29.88
CA GLU A 295 -6.48 -9.16 -30.64
C GLU A 295 -5.45 -9.97 -29.83
N LEU A 296 -5.52 -9.94 -28.49
CA LEU A 296 -4.56 -10.56 -27.58
C LEU A 296 -4.15 -12.01 -27.93
N PRO A 297 -5.06 -12.95 -28.31
CA PRO A 297 -4.66 -14.31 -28.69
C PRO A 297 -3.75 -14.35 -29.92
N GLY A 298 -3.97 -13.46 -30.89
CA GLY A 298 -3.14 -13.34 -32.09
C GLY A 298 -1.75 -12.78 -31.77
N LEU A 299 -1.68 -11.80 -30.87
CA LEU A 299 -0.41 -11.19 -30.43
C LEU A 299 0.49 -12.20 -29.69
N VAL A 300 -0.09 -13.18 -28.98
CA VAL A 300 0.66 -14.17 -28.18
C VAL A 300 0.81 -15.55 -28.82
N HIS A 301 0.20 -15.84 -29.97
CA HIS A 301 0.13 -17.20 -30.55
C HIS A 301 1.51 -17.87 -30.70
N ASP A 302 2.46 -17.20 -31.35
CA ASP A 302 3.83 -17.69 -31.58
C ASP A 302 4.77 -17.52 -30.36
N LYS A 303 4.25 -17.05 -29.22
CA LYS A 303 5.07 -16.72 -28.03
C LYS A 303 5.22 -17.92 -27.09
N CYS A 304 6.18 -17.80 -26.17
CA CYS A 304 6.48 -18.83 -25.18
C CYS A 304 5.30 -19.07 -24.22
N ALA A 305 5.31 -20.22 -23.56
CA ALA A 305 4.19 -20.66 -22.73
C ALA A 305 3.87 -19.71 -21.56
N SER A 306 4.88 -19.07 -20.96
CA SER A 306 4.66 -18.10 -19.87
C SER A 306 3.91 -16.85 -20.35
N THR A 307 4.28 -16.27 -21.51
CA THR A 307 3.57 -15.13 -22.10
C THR A 307 2.10 -15.48 -22.38
N ARG A 308 1.82 -16.68 -22.90
CA ARG A 308 0.44 -17.14 -23.15
C ARG A 308 -0.36 -17.40 -21.88
N VAL A 309 0.26 -17.98 -20.85
CA VAL A 309 -0.37 -18.15 -19.52
C VAL A 309 -0.67 -16.79 -18.88
N ARG A 310 0.26 -15.81 -18.96
CA ARG A 310 0.06 -14.45 -18.46
C ARG A 310 -1.10 -13.73 -19.15
N ALA A 311 -1.14 -13.77 -20.49
CA ALA A 311 -2.27 -13.25 -21.26
C ALA A 311 -3.60 -13.95 -20.93
N GLY A 312 -3.56 -15.25 -20.64
CA GLY A 312 -4.71 -16.02 -20.15
C GLY A 312 -5.24 -15.51 -18.81
N ARG A 313 -4.36 -15.27 -17.83
CA ARG A 313 -4.71 -14.70 -16.52
C ARG A 313 -5.37 -13.32 -16.68
N ILE A 314 -4.75 -12.43 -17.45
CA ILE A 314 -5.25 -11.07 -17.72
C ILE A 314 -6.67 -11.12 -18.31
N ALA A 315 -6.91 -12.01 -19.28
CA ALA A 315 -8.25 -12.19 -19.87
C ALA A 315 -9.25 -12.86 -18.90
N GLU A 316 -8.79 -13.65 -17.92
CA GLU A 316 -9.65 -14.22 -16.88
C GLU A 316 -10.05 -13.15 -15.86
N GLU A 317 -9.11 -12.30 -15.44
CA GLU A 317 -9.34 -11.18 -14.53
C GLU A 317 -10.26 -10.11 -15.15
N PHE A 318 -10.05 -9.70 -16.41
CA PHE A 318 -10.97 -8.78 -17.11
C PHE A 318 -12.38 -9.37 -17.34
N ALA A 319 -12.52 -10.69 -17.50
CA ALA A 319 -13.82 -11.33 -17.62
C ALA A 319 -14.57 -11.45 -16.27
N LEU A 320 -13.85 -11.50 -15.15
CA LEU A 320 -14.41 -11.56 -13.79
C LEU A 320 -14.69 -10.18 -13.18
N ALA A 321 -14.08 -9.12 -13.71
CA ALA A 321 -14.18 -7.76 -13.16
C ALA A 321 -15.51 -7.02 -13.47
N GLU A 322 -16.33 -7.55 -14.39
CA GLU A 322 -17.63 -7.00 -14.84
C GLU A 322 -17.63 -5.50 -15.20
N ILE A 323 -16.47 -4.95 -15.62
CA ILE A 323 -16.24 -3.50 -15.83
C ILE A 323 -17.22 -2.89 -16.84
N ASP A 324 -17.32 -3.52 -18.01
CA ASP A 324 -18.17 -3.13 -19.13
C ASP A 324 -18.52 -4.39 -19.96
N PRO A 325 -19.74 -4.51 -20.54
CA PRO A 325 -20.13 -5.69 -21.30
C PRO A 325 -19.33 -5.96 -22.59
N GLU A 326 -18.81 -4.94 -23.29
CA GLU A 326 -18.00 -5.12 -24.49
C GLU A 326 -16.58 -5.57 -24.15
N ILE A 327 -15.98 -5.00 -23.09
CA ILE A 327 -14.71 -5.43 -22.50
C ILE A 327 -14.81 -6.87 -21.98
N THR A 328 -15.84 -7.17 -21.18
CA THR A 328 -16.07 -8.51 -20.62
C THR A 328 -16.21 -9.55 -21.74
N ALA A 329 -17.04 -9.28 -22.75
CA ALA A 329 -17.21 -10.17 -23.88
C ALA A 329 -15.95 -10.28 -24.76
N ALA A 330 -15.08 -9.27 -24.80
CA ALA A 330 -13.78 -9.35 -25.47
C ALA A 330 -12.80 -10.26 -24.71
N ALA A 331 -12.75 -10.13 -23.38
CA ALA A 331 -11.97 -10.98 -22.51
C ALA A 331 -12.41 -12.46 -22.59
N GLU A 332 -13.73 -12.75 -22.60
CA GLU A 332 -14.26 -14.10 -22.85
C GLU A 332 -13.82 -14.67 -24.21
N ARG A 333 -13.87 -13.87 -25.28
CA ARG A 333 -13.39 -14.29 -26.62
C ARG A 333 -11.88 -14.58 -26.60
N ALA A 334 -11.11 -13.75 -25.89
CA ALA A 334 -9.67 -13.95 -25.74
C ALA A 334 -9.36 -15.27 -25.02
N LEU A 335 -10.06 -15.57 -23.93
CA LEU A 335 -9.93 -16.83 -23.18
C LEU A 335 -10.18 -18.07 -24.04
N VAL A 336 -11.11 -18.02 -25.01
CA VAL A 336 -11.32 -19.11 -25.96
C VAL A 336 -10.11 -19.25 -26.88
N GLY A 337 -9.69 -18.16 -27.54
CA GLY A 337 -8.54 -18.18 -28.47
C GLY A 337 -7.18 -18.48 -27.83
N LEU A 338 -7.05 -18.27 -26.51
CA LEU A 338 -5.85 -18.60 -25.73
C LEU A 338 -5.79 -20.07 -25.26
N ARG A 339 -6.88 -20.83 -25.44
CA ARG A 339 -7.01 -22.24 -25.04
C ARG A 339 -6.91 -23.24 -26.22
N GLU A 340 -6.82 -22.74 -27.46
CA GLU A 340 -6.67 -23.53 -28.71
C GLU A 340 -5.19 -23.73 -29.12
#